data_AF-A0AA36GPT5-F1
#
_entry.id   AF-A0AA36GPT5-F1
#
_cell.length_a   1.000
_cell.length_b   1.000
_cell.length_c   1.000
_cell.angle_alpha   90.00
_cell.angle_beta   90.00
_cell.angle_gamma   90.00
#
_symmetry.space_group_name_H-M   'P 1'
#
loop_
_entity.id
_entity.type
_entity.pdbx_description
1 polymer ?
#
loop_
_entity_poly.entity_id
_entity_poly.type
_entity_poly.pdbx_seq_one_letter_code
_entity_poly.pdbx_strand_id
1 'polypeptide(L)'
;MVLEPSFMAWLIYVCLITSAGGWNSFAWNQGDLVYDAFKKYARRFSVFYLGGCEFMTKINTKRKDCTNYANSYFTAVLDELKPDIIFILSRAFTAKLRFNLTPFSLEKDIIFNDYMNTMKKLEKFAKKVYLLQALPSCTQHECAKNVWDYVRKNRPLEIVKKQLIDRDEFFARFRIEEVGKRCKKCEIIDYMPLLLDDSGRYLGYDPENGFLYLDGHNHLNDYAKERIRPLFNRLAEEFGKAMPV
;
A
#
# COMPACT_ATOMS: atom_id res chain seq x y z
N MET A 1 34.03 -18.26 -24.16
CA MET A 1 32.58 -18.32 -23.86
C MET A 1 32.36 -17.32 -22.73
N VAL A 2 31.63 -16.24 -22.98
CA VAL A 2 31.40 -15.18 -21.97
C VAL A 2 30.12 -15.53 -21.22
N LEU A 3 30.17 -15.52 -19.88
CA LEU A 3 28.99 -15.64 -19.04
C LEU A 3 28.29 -14.27 -18.99
N GLU A 4 27.08 -14.17 -19.54
CA GLU A 4 26.25 -12.99 -19.32
C GLU A 4 25.70 -13.00 -17.88
N PRO A 5 25.80 -11.89 -17.11
CA PRO A 5 25.14 -11.75 -15.81
C PRO A 5 23.65 -11.40 -16.01
N SER A 6 22.87 -12.35 -16.54
CA SER A 6 21.60 -12.08 -17.24
C SER A 6 20.33 -12.00 -16.37
N PHE A 7 20.42 -12.09 -15.04
CA PHE A 7 19.24 -12.17 -14.14
C PHE A 7 19.15 -11.13 -13.00
N MET A 8 19.89 -10.01 -13.04
CA MET A 8 19.59 -8.87 -12.15
C MET A 8 18.40 -8.05 -12.66
N ALA A 9 17.32 -8.00 -11.87
CA ALA A 9 16.05 -7.37 -12.24
C ALA A 9 16.04 -5.84 -12.03
N TRP A 10 15.22 -5.14 -12.80
CA TRP A 10 14.87 -3.73 -12.58
C TRP A 10 13.67 -3.65 -11.63
N LEU A 11 13.92 -3.25 -10.39
CA LEU A 11 12.88 -3.11 -9.37
C LEU A 11 12.47 -1.65 -9.22
N ILE A 12 11.21 -1.32 -9.52
CA ILE A 12 10.68 0.02 -9.32
C ILE A 12 9.58 0.01 -8.27
N TYR A 13 9.67 0.99 -7.40
CA TYR A 13 8.78 1.21 -6.29
C TYR A 13 7.96 2.49 -6.57
N VAL A 14 6.63 2.36 -6.69
CA VAL A 14 5.83 3.27 -7.56
C VAL A 14 4.76 4.08 -6.81
N CYS A 15 4.96 5.40 -6.80
CA CYS A 15 4.02 6.53 -6.57
C CYS A 15 4.71 7.83 -7.18
N LEU A 16 4.39 9.14 -7.02
CA LEU A 16 5.08 10.25 -7.80
C LEU A 16 5.18 11.68 -7.15
N ILE A 17 6.33 12.38 -7.06
CA ILE A 17 6.45 13.58 -6.17
C ILE A 17 5.84 14.91 -6.68
N THR A 18 4.84 15.45 -5.93
CA THR A 18 4.54 16.91 -5.78
C THR A 18 4.07 17.24 -4.34
N SER A 19 4.14 18.52 -3.94
CA SER A 19 4.20 18.97 -2.54
C SER A 19 2.87 19.26 -1.79
N ALA A 20 2.99 19.27 -0.45
CA ALA A 20 2.07 19.79 0.57
C ALA A 20 0.76 19.01 0.84
N GLY A 21 0.44 18.85 2.15
CA GLY A 21 -0.94 18.55 2.59
C GLY A 21 -1.30 17.10 2.91
N GLY A 22 -0.33 16.21 3.15
CA GLY A 22 -0.56 14.86 3.69
C GLY A 22 -1.07 13.81 2.70
N TRP A 23 -1.12 12.57 3.18
CA TRP A 23 -1.58 11.35 2.50
C TRP A 23 -0.66 10.83 1.36
N ASN A 24 -0.82 9.53 1.07
CA ASN A 24 -0.06 8.63 0.17
C ASN A 24 1.49 8.68 0.08
N SER A 25 2.15 9.54 0.85
CA SER A 25 3.54 9.37 1.34
C SER A 25 3.79 8.07 2.13
N PHE A 26 2.74 7.27 2.34
CA PHE A 26 2.77 5.90 2.86
C PHE A 26 3.58 4.93 2.00
N ALA A 27 3.75 5.23 0.70
CA ALA A 27 4.67 4.49 -0.14
C ALA A 27 6.13 4.80 0.27
N TRP A 28 6.53 6.07 0.25
CA TRP A 28 7.87 6.50 0.68
C TRP A 28 8.28 5.93 2.04
N ASN A 29 7.36 5.98 3.00
CA ASN A 29 7.49 5.44 4.35
C ASN A 29 7.95 3.96 4.41
N GLN A 30 7.77 3.16 3.35
CA GLN A 30 8.06 1.73 3.31
C GLN A 30 9.04 1.33 2.19
N GLY A 31 9.62 2.30 1.48
CA GLY A 31 10.60 2.03 0.42
C GLY A 31 11.88 1.38 0.96
N ASP A 32 12.20 1.64 2.23
CA ASP A 32 13.27 1.01 3.02
C ASP A 32 13.06 -0.49 3.21
N LEU A 33 11.85 -0.93 3.62
CA LEU A 33 11.54 -2.34 3.83
C LEU A 33 11.63 -3.17 2.54
N VAL A 34 11.18 -2.61 1.41
CA VAL A 34 11.33 -3.27 0.10
C VAL A 34 12.79 -3.27 -0.34
N TYR A 35 13.52 -2.15 -0.16
CA TYR A 35 14.93 -2.07 -0.49
C TYR A 35 15.75 -3.12 0.29
N ASP A 36 15.58 -3.19 1.61
CA ASP A 36 16.35 -4.11 2.46
C ASP A 36 16.19 -5.58 2.04
N ALA A 37 14.95 -6.00 1.74
CA ALA A 37 14.67 -7.37 1.35
C ALA A 37 15.13 -7.69 -0.09
N PHE A 38 14.96 -6.76 -1.03
CA PHE A 38 15.18 -7.02 -2.46
C PHE A 38 16.50 -6.49 -3.07
N LYS A 39 17.30 -5.68 -2.35
CA LYS A 39 18.54 -5.07 -2.88
C LYS A 39 19.55 -6.06 -3.48
N LYS A 40 19.57 -7.31 -3.01
CA LYS A 40 20.38 -8.41 -3.58
C LYS A 40 19.96 -8.88 -4.99
N TYR A 41 18.73 -8.58 -5.43
CA TYR A 41 18.20 -8.96 -6.74
C TYR A 41 18.05 -7.77 -7.71
N ALA A 42 18.17 -6.53 -7.20
CA ALA A 42 17.82 -5.32 -7.93
C ALA A 42 19.05 -4.64 -8.55
N ARG A 43 19.16 -4.62 -9.88
CA ARG A 43 20.19 -3.86 -10.62
C ARG A 43 20.06 -2.35 -10.45
N ARG A 44 18.81 -1.92 -10.29
CA ARG A 44 18.39 -0.55 -9.96
C ARG A 44 17.18 -0.66 -9.05
N PHE A 45 17.19 0.11 -7.97
CA PHE A 45 16.01 0.41 -7.18
C PHE A 45 15.62 1.86 -7.48
N SER A 46 14.34 2.17 -7.65
CA SER A 46 13.88 3.55 -7.86
C SER A 46 12.56 3.77 -7.13
N VAL A 47 12.53 4.76 -6.25
CA VAL A 47 11.39 5.12 -5.39
C VAL A 47 10.81 6.44 -5.83
N PHE A 48 9.48 6.50 -5.90
CA PHE A 48 8.73 7.69 -6.23
C PHE A 48 7.47 7.77 -5.32
N TYR A 49 7.00 8.94 -4.89
CA TYR A 49 5.77 9.07 -4.07
C TYR A 49 5.01 10.39 -4.19
N LEU A 50 3.67 10.36 -4.24
CA LEU A 50 2.81 11.55 -4.38
C LEU A 50 2.22 11.96 -3.03
N GLY A 51 1.68 13.19 -2.95
CA GLY A 51 0.86 13.67 -1.85
C GLY A 51 -0.64 13.69 -2.22
N GLY A 52 -1.51 13.33 -1.28
CA GLY A 52 -2.97 13.25 -1.44
C GLY A 52 -3.57 12.19 -2.38
N CYS A 53 -2.80 11.58 -3.27
CA CYS A 53 -3.29 10.84 -4.44
C CYS A 53 -3.41 9.32 -4.27
N GLU A 54 -4.12 8.68 -5.20
CA GLU A 54 -4.17 7.22 -5.37
C GLU A 54 -3.76 6.91 -6.81
N PHE A 55 -2.96 5.85 -7.03
CA PHE A 55 -2.55 5.47 -8.39
C PHE A 55 -3.59 4.59 -9.07
N MET A 56 -4.20 3.69 -8.30
CA MET A 56 -5.14 2.70 -8.82
C MET A 56 -6.52 3.28 -9.17
N THR A 57 -6.74 4.58 -8.93
CA THR A 57 -7.98 5.30 -9.27
C THR A 57 -7.69 6.55 -10.09
N LYS A 58 -8.52 6.87 -11.09
CA LYS A 58 -8.49 8.19 -11.75
C LYS A 58 -9.19 9.22 -10.89
N ILE A 59 -10.34 8.85 -10.33
CA ILE A 59 -11.04 9.64 -9.33
C ILE A 59 -10.20 9.64 -8.05
N ASN A 60 -9.81 10.81 -7.56
CA ASN A 60 -9.33 10.97 -6.19
C ASN A 60 -10.28 11.88 -5.41
N THR A 61 -10.79 11.35 -4.30
CA THR A 61 -11.80 12.00 -3.45
C THR A 61 -11.26 13.08 -2.52
N LYS A 62 -9.92 13.18 -2.36
CA LYS A 62 -9.26 14.08 -1.42
C LYS A 62 -8.56 15.26 -2.11
N ARG A 63 -7.97 15.04 -3.29
CA ARG A 63 -7.18 16.01 -4.06
C ARG A 63 -7.50 15.92 -5.55
N LYS A 64 -8.12 16.96 -6.12
CA LYS A 64 -8.62 16.95 -7.52
C LYS A 64 -7.49 17.02 -8.57
N ASP A 65 -6.35 17.57 -8.21
CA ASP A 65 -5.16 17.73 -9.08
C ASP A 65 -4.50 16.39 -9.45
N CYS A 66 -4.71 15.34 -8.63
CA CYS A 66 -4.25 13.97 -8.93
C CYS A 66 -4.70 13.45 -10.30
N THR A 67 -5.95 13.77 -10.68
CA THR A 67 -6.70 13.16 -11.79
C THR A 67 -5.92 13.11 -13.10
N ASN A 68 -5.30 14.25 -13.47
CA ASN A 68 -4.66 14.43 -14.77
C ASN A 68 -3.14 14.21 -14.71
N TYR A 69 -2.46 14.72 -13.67
CA TYR A 69 -1.00 14.66 -13.59
C TYR A 69 -0.48 13.26 -13.29
N ALA A 70 -1.16 12.51 -12.42
CA ALA A 70 -0.70 11.19 -12.00
C ALA A 70 -0.59 10.22 -13.19
N ASN A 71 -1.67 10.05 -13.96
CA ASN A 71 -1.74 9.07 -15.05
C ASN A 71 -0.62 9.26 -16.10
N SER A 72 -0.37 10.50 -16.52
CA SER A 72 0.62 10.80 -17.56
C SER A 72 2.05 10.61 -17.05
N TYR A 73 2.36 11.11 -15.85
CA TYR A 73 3.69 10.97 -15.24
C TYR A 73 3.98 9.50 -14.88
N PHE A 74 3.01 8.74 -14.34
CA PHE A 74 3.18 7.30 -14.09
C PHE A 74 3.53 6.54 -15.37
N THR A 75 2.87 6.87 -16.48
CA THR A 75 3.13 6.22 -17.78
C THR A 75 4.56 6.53 -18.24
N ALA A 76 4.99 7.79 -18.21
CA ALA A 76 6.35 8.19 -18.57
C ALA A 76 7.44 7.53 -17.69
N VAL A 77 7.20 7.38 -16.38
CA VAL A 77 8.11 6.66 -15.46
C VAL A 77 8.24 5.18 -15.82
N LEU A 78 7.15 4.53 -16.24
CA LEU A 78 7.16 3.12 -16.67
C LEU A 78 7.85 2.95 -18.04
N ASP A 79 7.60 3.87 -18.97
CA ASP A 79 8.19 3.87 -20.32
C ASP A 79 9.71 4.11 -20.31
N GLU A 80 10.20 5.02 -19.45
CA GLU A 80 11.63 5.33 -19.28
C GLU A 80 12.37 4.18 -18.59
N LEU A 81 11.85 3.68 -17.47
CA LEU A 81 12.60 2.83 -16.55
C LEU A 81 12.34 1.32 -16.68
N LYS A 82 11.25 0.94 -17.38
CA LYS A 82 10.93 -0.44 -17.82
C LYS A 82 11.11 -1.51 -16.71
N PRO A 83 10.30 -1.45 -15.64
CA PRO A 83 10.42 -2.35 -14.49
C PRO A 83 10.17 -3.81 -14.84
N ASP A 84 10.97 -4.71 -14.28
CA ASP A 84 10.62 -6.12 -14.14
C ASP A 84 9.61 -6.33 -13.00
N ILE A 85 9.74 -5.55 -11.91
CA ILE A 85 8.97 -5.71 -10.69
C ILE A 85 8.42 -4.35 -10.24
N ILE A 86 7.15 -4.32 -9.84
CA ILE A 86 6.48 -3.12 -9.31
C ILE A 86 5.89 -3.38 -7.93
N PHE A 87 6.06 -2.43 -7.00
CA PHE A 87 5.34 -2.38 -5.72
C PHE A 87 4.42 -1.16 -5.64
N ILE A 88 3.14 -1.39 -5.37
CA ILE A 88 2.08 -0.35 -5.19
C ILE A 88 1.64 -0.34 -3.71
N LEU A 89 2.35 0.38 -2.85
CA LEU A 89 2.07 0.46 -1.41
C LEU A 89 1.27 1.71 -1.03
N SER A 90 0.22 2.02 -1.80
CA SER A 90 -0.68 3.15 -1.52
C SER A 90 -1.77 2.79 -0.51
N ARG A 91 -1.97 3.63 0.51
CA ARG A 91 -3.22 3.61 1.32
C ARG A 91 -4.43 3.83 0.41
N ALA A 92 -5.46 3.00 0.58
CA ALA A 92 -6.76 3.16 -0.05
C ALA A 92 -7.60 4.24 0.66
N PHE A 93 -8.16 5.18 -0.10
CA PHE A 93 -9.13 6.17 0.39
C PHE A 93 -10.40 6.15 -0.48
N THR A 94 -10.27 6.43 -1.77
CA THR A 94 -11.37 6.40 -2.74
C THR A 94 -11.88 4.96 -2.90
N ALA A 95 -10.99 3.97 -2.86
CA ALA A 95 -11.38 2.56 -2.85
C ALA A 95 -12.22 2.12 -1.64
N LYS A 96 -12.38 2.95 -0.59
CA LYS A 96 -13.27 2.66 0.55
C LYS A 96 -14.72 3.13 0.35
N LEU A 97 -15.02 3.90 -0.71
CA LEU A 97 -16.38 4.36 -1.00
C LEU A 97 -17.34 3.18 -1.17
N ARG A 98 -18.51 3.24 -0.51
CA ARG A 98 -19.52 2.18 -0.57
C ARG A 98 -20.06 2.01 -1.99
N PHE A 99 -20.34 0.77 -2.39
CA PHE A 99 -21.05 0.44 -3.62
C PHE A 99 -22.04 -0.71 -3.37
N ASN A 100 -22.91 -1.02 -4.33
CA ASN A 100 -23.86 -2.12 -4.19
C ASN A 100 -23.14 -3.47 -4.40
N LEU A 101 -23.35 -4.43 -3.50
CA LEU A 101 -22.65 -5.71 -3.46
C LEU A 101 -23.27 -6.81 -4.34
N THR A 102 -24.32 -6.53 -5.13
CA THR A 102 -24.80 -7.52 -6.11
C THR A 102 -23.72 -7.82 -7.18
N PRO A 103 -23.65 -9.05 -7.73
CA PRO A 103 -22.61 -9.40 -8.72
C PRO A 103 -22.59 -8.45 -9.93
N PHE A 104 -23.77 -8.03 -10.42
CA PHE A 104 -23.91 -7.11 -11.55
C PHE A 104 -23.52 -5.65 -11.26
N SER A 105 -23.22 -5.28 -10.02
CA SER A 105 -22.78 -3.92 -9.65
C SER A 105 -21.27 -3.79 -9.44
N LEU A 106 -20.51 -4.87 -9.29
CA LEU A 106 -19.04 -4.80 -9.26
C LEU A 106 -18.48 -4.40 -10.64
N GLU A 107 -18.89 -5.06 -11.71
CA GLU A 107 -18.43 -4.74 -13.07
C GLU A 107 -18.95 -3.36 -13.55
N LYS A 108 -19.91 -2.75 -12.83
CA LYS A 108 -20.39 -1.37 -13.02
C LYS A 108 -19.72 -0.35 -12.07
N ASP A 109 -18.91 -0.80 -11.13
CA ASP A 109 -18.22 0.07 -10.19
C ASP A 109 -17.02 0.73 -10.88
N ILE A 110 -17.08 2.06 -11.00
CA ILE A 110 -16.07 2.89 -11.66
C ILE A 110 -14.70 2.72 -10.99
N ILE A 111 -14.67 2.53 -9.67
CA ILE A 111 -13.44 2.48 -8.88
C ILE A 111 -12.77 1.10 -9.04
N PHE A 112 -13.55 0.03 -9.05
CA PHE A 112 -13.07 -1.31 -9.41
C PHE A 112 -12.55 -1.35 -10.86
N ASN A 113 -13.28 -0.74 -11.79
CA ASN A 113 -12.88 -0.63 -13.18
C ASN A 113 -11.58 0.17 -13.35
N ASP A 114 -11.36 1.26 -12.59
CA ASP A 114 -10.08 1.96 -12.58
C ASP A 114 -8.94 1.07 -12.08
N TYR A 115 -9.13 0.36 -10.96
CA TYR A 115 -8.14 -0.58 -10.43
C TYR A 115 -7.77 -1.66 -11.47
N MET A 116 -8.77 -2.28 -12.09
CA MET A 116 -8.58 -3.30 -13.13
C MET A 116 -7.89 -2.74 -14.38
N ASN A 117 -8.22 -1.52 -14.80
CA ASN A 117 -7.59 -0.89 -15.96
C ASN A 117 -6.14 -0.46 -15.68
N THR A 118 -5.83 -0.01 -14.45
CA THR A 118 -4.47 0.31 -14.03
C THR A 118 -3.63 -0.97 -13.89
N MET A 119 -4.17 -2.04 -13.29
CA MET A 119 -3.48 -3.33 -13.22
C MET A 119 -3.18 -3.88 -14.63
N LYS A 120 -4.16 -3.89 -15.54
CA LYS A 120 -3.97 -4.29 -16.95
C LYS A 120 -2.91 -3.48 -17.72
N LYS A 121 -2.54 -2.27 -17.26
CA LYS A 121 -1.38 -1.52 -17.78
C LYS A 121 -0.09 -2.05 -17.15
N LEU A 122 -0.03 -2.13 -15.82
CA LEU A 122 1.14 -2.59 -15.07
C LEU A 122 1.60 -3.99 -15.50
N GLU A 123 0.66 -4.90 -15.77
CA GLU A 123 0.93 -6.26 -16.26
C GLU A 123 1.48 -6.32 -17.69
N LYS A 124 1.45 -5.22 -18.46
CA LYS A 124 2.15 -5.13 -19.76
C LYS A 124 3.61 -4.74 -19.59
N PHE A 125 3.91 -3.86 -18.64
CA PHE A 125 5.27 -3.41 -18.35
C PHE A 125 6.05 -4.44 -17.52
N ALA A 126 5.50 -4.87 -16.39
CA ALA A 126 6.20 -5.70 -15.42
C ALA A 126 6.03 -7.21 -15.64
N LYS A 127 6.96 -7.97 -15.06
CA LYS A 127 6.87 -9.42 -14.85
C LYS A 127 6.08 -9.76 -13.58
N LYS A 128 6.18 -8.94 -12.53
CA LYS A 128 5.47 -9.09 -11.24
C LYS A 128 4.98 -7.75 -10.67
N VAL A 129 3.78 -7.71 -10.10
CA VAL A 129 3.19 -6.51 -9.47
C VAL A 129 2.66 -6.83 -8.06
N TYR A 130 3.26 -6.29 -7.01
CA TYR A 130 2.75 -6.40 -5.65
C TYR A 130 1.82 -5.23 -5.34
N LEU A 131 0.56 -5.52 -4.97
CA LEU A 131 -0.45 -4.53 -4.62
C LEU A 131 -0.82 -4.64 -3.14
N LEU A 132 -0.70 -3.53 -2.41
CA LEU A 132 -1.07 -3.47 -1.01
C LEU A 132 -2.59 -3.54 -0.81
N GLN A 133 -3.00 -4.47 0.05
CA GLN A 133 -4.35 -4.62 0.56
C GLN A 133 -4.72 -3.48 1.54
N ALA A 134 -6.00 -3.11 1.58
CA ALA A 134 -6.46 -2.00 2.41
C ALA A 134 -6.46 -2.33 3.91
N LEU A 135 -5.93 -1.39 4.69
CA LEU A 135 -6.03 -1.32 6.15
C LEU A 135 -7.23 -0.44 6.58
N PRO A 136 -7.78 -0.64 7.79
CA PRO A 136 -8.73 0.27 8.43
C PRO A 136 -8.20 1.72 8.53
N SER A 137 -9.08 2.73 8.53
CA SER A 137 -8.69 4.13 8.70
C SER A 137 -8.51 4.51 10.16
N CYS A 138 -7.69 5.53 10.43
CA CYS A 138 -7.74 6.23 11.72
C CYS A 138 -9.00 7.07 11.83
N THR A 139 -9.68 6.99 12.96
CA THR A 139 -10.83 7.83 13.27
C THR A 139 -10.43 9.31 13.25
N GLN A 140 -11.23 10.13 12.56
CA GLN A 140 -10.94 11.53 12.22
C GLN A 140 -9.61 11.75 11.46
N HIS A 141 -9.01 10.68 10.93
CA HIS A 141 -7.74 10.67 10.20
C HIS A 141 -6.51 11.12 11.01
N GLU A 142 -6.50 11.00 12.35
CA GLU A 142 -5.39 11.50 13.20
C GLU A 142 -5.08 10.59 14.42
N CYS A 143 -4.77 9.30 14.21
CA CYS A 143 -4.60 8.30 15.31
C CYS A 143 -3.71 8.81 16.45
N ALA A 144 -2.47 9.21 16.14
CA ALA A 144 -1.50 9.57 17.16
C ALA A 144 -1.89 10.82 17.94
N LYS A 145 -2.44 11.84 17.26
CA LYS A 145 -2.88 13.09 17.88
C LYS A 145 -4.05 12.86 18.84
N ASN A 146 -5.02 12.05 18.43
CA ASN A 146 -6.15 11.65 19.29
C ASN A 146 -5.62 10.99 20.57
N VAL A 147 -4.69 10.03 20.45
CA VAL A 147 -4.05 9.37 21.59
C VAL A 147 -3.26 10.35 22.46
N TRP A 148 -2.47 11.27 21.89
CA TRP A 148 -1.76 12.30 22.65
C TRP A 148 -2.71 13.15 23.51
N ASP A 149 -3.90 13.47 23.02
CA ASP A 149 -4.90 14.25 23.76
C ASP A 149 -5.70 13.44 24.80
N TYR A 150 -5.62 12.11 24.77
CA TYR A 150 -6.03 11.22 25.87
C TYR A 150 -4.92 11.08 26.93
N VAL A 151 -3.67 10.85 26.51
CA VAL A 151 -2.50 10.72 27.40
C VAL A 151 -2.26 12.00 28.20
N ARG A 152 -2.33 13.18 27.58
CA ARG A 152 -2.25 14.50 28.25
C ARG A 152 -3.32 14.72 29.33
N LYS A 153 -4.39 13.93 29.32
CA LYS A 153 -5.52 14.01 30.27
C LYS A 153 -5.54 12.83 31.26
N ASN A 154 -4.44 12.09 31.37
CA ASN A 154 -4.28 10.88 32.19
C ASN A 154 -5.40 9.84 31.95
N ARG A 155 -5.88 9.70 30.72
CA ARG A 155 -6.93 8.74 30.36
C ARG A 155 -6.32 7.42 29.85
N PRO A 156 -6.73 6.25 30.38
CA PRO A 156 -6.24 4.95 29.92
C PRO A 156 -6.50 4.69 28.43
N LEU A 157 -5.54 4.04 27.75
CA LEU A 157 -5.63 3.74 26.31
C LEU A 157 -6.73 2.70 25.99
N GLU A 158 -7.19 1.94 26.97
CA GLU A 158 -8.32 1.01 26.83
C GLU A 158 -9.63 1.73 26.51
N ILE A 159 -9.80 2.97 26.98
CA ILE A 159 -10.96 3.81 26.64
C ILE A 159 -10.93 4.18 25.14
N VAL A 160 -9.74 4.34 24.57
CA VAL A 160 -9.53 4.73 23.17
C VAL A 160 -9.72 3.55 22.20
N LYS A 161 -9.69 2.28 22.67
CA LYS A 161 -9.80 1.04 21.85
C LYS A 161 -10.95 1.02 20.84
N LYS A 162 -12.08 1.69 21.12
CA LYS A 162 -13.26 1.74 20.24
C LYS A 162 -13.39 3.02 19.41
N GLN A 163 -12.47 3.97 19.56
CA GLN A 163 -12.53 5.32 18.95
C GLN A 163 -11.27 5.70 18.16
N LEU A 164 -10.31 4.78 18.00
CA LEU A 164 -9.07 5.04 17.28
C LEU A 164 -9.15 4.69 15.79
N ILE A 165 -9.95 3.67 15.45
CA ILE A 165 -10.00 3.05 14.12
C ILE A 165 -11.43 3.00 13.59
N ASP A 166 -11.61 3.55 12.39
CA ASP A 166 -12.81 3.41 11.58
C ASP A 166 -12.69 2.11 10.75
N ARG A 167 -13.65 1.20 10.92
CA ARG A 167 -13.74 -0.07 10.16
C ARG A 167 -14.40 0.16 8.80
N ASP A 168 -13.72 0.93 7.97
CA ASP A 168 -14.18 1.42 6.65
C ASP A 168 -13.54 0.67 5.46
N GLU A 169 -12.64 -0.28 5.73
CA GLU A 169 -11.82 -0.95 4.73
C GLU A 169 -12.55 -1.99 3.87
N PHE A 170 -13.69 -2.51 4.32
CA PHE A 170 -14.41 -3.63 3.68
C PHE A 170 -14.55 -3.50 2.15
N PHE A 171 -15.04 -2.35 1.66
CA PHE A 171 -15.25 -2.14 0.22
C PHE A 171 -13.93 -2.02 -0.57
N ALA A 172 -12.86 -1.53 0.05
CA ALA A 172 -11.53 -1.51 -0.57
C ALA A 172 -10.93 -2.91 -0.61
N ARG A 173 -11.05 -3.66 0.49
CA ARG A 173 -10.57 -5.04 0.57
C ARG A 173 -11.26 -5.93 -0.45
N PHE A 174 -12.58 -5.81 -0.59
CA PHE A 174 -13.34 -6.50 -1.62
C PHE A 174 -12.86 -6.16 -3.04
N ARG A 175 -12.69 -4.87 -3.38
CA ARG A 175 -12.20 -4.46 -4.71
C ARG A 175 -10.81 -5.01 -5.02
N ILE A 176 -9.88 -4.92 -4.06
CA ILE A 176 -8.49 -5.35 -4.25
C ILE A 176 -8.39 -6.87 -4.32
N GLU A 177 -9.17 -7.59 -3.54
CA GLU A 177 -9.34 -9.05 -3.60
C GLU A 177 -9.86 -9.50 -4.98
N GLU A 178 -10.90 -8.84 -5.48
CA GLU A 178 -11.46 -9.12 -6.81
C GLU A 178 -10.51 -8.75 -7.97
N VAL A 179 -9.57 -7.81 -7.76
CA VAL A 179 -8.46 -7.54 -8.69
C VAL A 179 -7.42 -8.67 -8.63
N GLY A 180 -7.06 -9.12 -7.43
CA GLY A 180 -6.12 -10.24 -7.22
C GLY A 180 -6.56 -11.53 -7.93
N LYS A 181 -7.86 -11.84 -7.89
CA LYS A 181 -8.46 -12.98 -8.59
C LYS A 181 -8.47 -12.87 -10.13
N ARG A 182 -8.31 -11.66 -10.68
CA ARG A 182 -8.41 -11.39 -12.14
C ARG A 182 -7.08 -11.05 -12.80
N CYS A 183 -6.05 -10.69 -12.02
CA CYS A 183 -4.71 -10.48 -12.53
C CYS A 183 -3.99 -11.81 -12.81
N LYS A 184 -2.92 -11.78 -13.59
CA LYS A 184 -2.08 -12.94 -13.96
C LYS A 184 -0.64 -12.80 -13.51
N LYS A 185 -0.18 -11.56 -13.27
CA LYS A 185 1.18 -11.22 -12.82
C LYS A 185 1.19 -10.47 -11.48
N CYS A 186 0.04 -10.24 -10.86
CA CYS A 186 0.00 -9.51 -9.59
C CYS A 186 -0.03 -10.43 -8.37
N GLU A 187 0.14 -9.84 -7.19
CA GLU A 187 -0.02 -10.50 -5.90
C GLU A 187 -0.53 -9.47 -4.90
N ILE A 188 -1.50 -9.87 -4.07
CA ILE A 188 -2.07 -9.01 -3.03
C ILE A 188 -1.29 -9.24 -1.74
N ILE A 189 -0.62 -8.20 -1.23
CA ILE A 189 0.13 -8.27 0.02
C ILE A 189 -0.64 -7.54 1.12
N ASP A 190 -0.72 -8.12 2.32
CA ASP A 190 -1.55 -7.60 3.41
C ASP A 190 -0.77 -7.52 4.72
N TYR A 191 -0.81 -6.36 5.37
CA TYR A 191 -0.19 -6.11 6.67
C TYR A 191 -1.14 -6.40 7.82
N MET A 192 -2.46 -6.39 7.58
CA MET A 192 -3.45 -6.48 8.64
C MET A 192 -3.24 -7.71 9.55
N PRO A 193 -2.93 -8.93 9.05
CA PRO A 193 -2.70 -10.11 9.88
C PRO A 193 -1.48 -10.01 10.83
N LEU A 194 -0.51 -9.15 10.53
CA LEU A 194 0.71 -8.96 11.33
C LEU A 194 0.54 -7.88 12.43
N LEU A 195 -0.62 -7.21 12.43
CA LEU A 195 -0.97 -6.06 13.27
C LEU A 195 -2.29 -6.28 14.03
N LEU A 196 -2.76 -7.52 14.14
CA LEU A 196 -3.91 -7.90 14.97
C LEU A 196 -3.50 -8.09 16.44
N ASP A 197 -4.45 -7.94 17.35
CA ASP A 197 -4.38 -8.52 18.69
C ASP A 197 -4.75 -10.03 18.70
N ASP A 198 -4.57 -10.69 19.84
CA ASP A 198 -4.90 -12.13 20.04
C ASP A 198 -6.38 -12.47 19.79
N SER A 199 -7.25 -11.46 19.77
CA SER A 199 -8.67 -11.59 19.43
C SER A 199 -8.95 -11.39 17.93
N GLY A 200 -7.91 -11.30 17.09
CA GLY A 200 -8.01 -11.09 15.65
C GLY A 200 -8.42 -9.68 15.24
N ARG A 201 -8.19 -8.66 16.08
CA ARG A 201 -8.64 -7.28 15.83
C ARG A 201 -7.47 -6.34 15.55
N TYR A 202 -7.53 -5.62 14.44
CA TYR A 202 -6.69 -4.45 14.23
C TYR A 202 -7.16 -3.30 15.13
N LEU A 203 -6.33 -2.89 16.10
CA LEU A 203 -6.64 -1.81 17.04
C LEU A 203 -5.99 -0.46 16.67
N GLY A 204 -5.09 -0.43 15.68
CA GLY A 204 -4.26 0.75 15.37
C GLY A 204 -3.04 0.93 16.30
N TYR A 205 -2.93 0.08 17.32
CA TYR A 205 -1.83 0.00 18.26
C TYR A 205 -1.70 -1.43 18.80
N ASP A 206 -0.57 -1.71 19.46
CA ASP A 206 -0.27 -2.99 20.09
C ASP A 206 -0.77 -3.01 21.55
N PRO A 207 -1.64 -3.96 21.95
CA PRO A 207 -2.26 -3.96 23.27
C PRO A 207 -1.32 -4.40 24.41
N GLU A 208 -0.16 -5.01 24.13
CA GLU A 208 0.76 -5.50 25.17
C GLU A 208 1.64 -4.37 25.71
N ASN A 209 2.14 -3.52 24.81
CA ASN A 209 3.10 -2.45 25.12
C ASN A 209 2.53 -1.03 24.89
N GLY A 210 1.35 -0.90 24.29
CA GLY A 210 0.67 0.37 24.06
C GLY A 210 1.21 1.17 22.87
N PHE A 211 2.20 0.67 22.11
CA PHE A 211 2.74 1.40 20.96
C PHE A 211 1.73 1.46 19.82
N LEU A 212 1.41 2.70 19.40
CA LEU A 212 0.70 2.96 18.15
C LEU A 212 1.44 2.33 16.97
N TYR A 213 0.70 1.88 15.97
CA TYR A 213 1.31 1.49 14.69
C TYR A 213 1.54 2.69 13.76
N LEU A 214 0.92 3.84 14.06
CA LEU A 214 0.77 4.95 13.11
C LEU A 214 1.28 6.29 13.67
N ASP A 215 2.02 7.04 12.85
CA ASP A 215 2.55 8.38 13.17
C ASP A 215 1.47 9.50 13.10
N GLY A 216 1.88 10.75 13.33
CA GLY A 216 0.99 11.92 13.22
C GLY A 216 0.43 12.21 11.82
N HIS A 217 0.96 11.56 10.78
CA HIS A 217 0.49 11.62 9.39
C HIS A 217 -0.12 10.27 8.93
N ASN A 218 -0.30 9.36 9.89
CA ASN A 218 -0.83 8.00 9.77
C ASN A 218 0.00 7.09 8.83
N HIS A 219 1.32 7.31 8.77
CA HIS A 219 2.34 6.39 8.25
C HIS A 219 2.66 5.29 9.27
N LEU A 220 3.22 4.16 8.82
CA LEU A 220 3.78 3.19 9.75
C LEU A 220 4.97 3.81 10.49
N ASN A 221 4.96 3.78 11.82
CA ASN A 221 6.16 4.07 12.59
C ASN A 221 7.11 2.87 12.57
N ASP A 222 8.34 3.04 13.08
CA ASP A 222 9.36 2.00 12.97
C ASP A 222 8.98 0.72 13.74
N TYR A 223 8.19 0.82 14.81
CA TYR A 223 7.63 -0.35 15.49
C TYR A 223 6.71 -1.18 14.56
N ALA A 224 5.77 -0.53 13.87
CA ALA A 224 4.91 -1.21 12.89
C ALA A 224 5.67 -1.71 11.66
N LYS A 225 6.75 -1.01 11.25
CA LYS A 225 7.64 -1.49 10.19
C LYS A 225 8.28 -2.83 10.56
N GLU A 226 8.84 -2.96 11.77
CA GLU A 226 9.44 -4.21 12.23
C GLU A 226 8.39 -5.33 12.34
N ARG A 227 7.16 -5.03 12.80
CA ARG A 227 6.04 -6.00 12.78
C ARG A 227 5.74 -6.52 11.37
N ILE A 228 5.91 -5.73 10.30
CA ILE A 228 5.63 -6.15 8.92
C ILE A 228 6.87 -6.57 8.11
N ARG A 229 8.10 -6.30 8.57
CA ARG A 229 9.36 -6.69 7.92
C ARG A 229 9.42 -8.19 7.52
N PRO A 230 8.92 -9.15 8.33
CA PRO A 230 8.88 -10.57 7.94
C PRO A 230 8.10 -10.86 6.64
N LEU A 231 7.12 -10.03 6.27
CA LEU A 231 6.42 -10.16 4.99
C LEU A 231 7.37 -9.90 3.83
N PHE A 232 8.07 -8.77 3.81
CA PHE A 232 8.98 -8.42 2.71
C PHE A 232 10.15 -9.40 2.59
N ASN A 233 10.67 -9.90 3.71
CA ASN A 233 11.68 -10.96 3.72
C ASN A 233 11.18 -12.23 3.01
N ARG A 234 9.97 -12.72 3.35
CA ARG A 234 9.33 -13.85 2.68
C ARG A 234 9.14 -13.61 1.19
N LEU A 235 8.61 -12.45 0.79
CA LEU A 235 8.40 -12.10 -0.62
C LEU A 235 9.71 -12.12 -1.41
N ALA A 236 10.82 -11.66 -0.80
CA ALA A 236 12.14 -11.68 -1.41
C ALA A 236 12.74 -13.09 -1.51
N GLU A 237 12.50 -13.96 -0.52
CA GLU A 237 12.87 -15.38 -0.62
C GLU A 237 12.08 -16.13 -1.69
N GLU A 238 10.77 -15.93 -1.75
CA GLU A 238 9.88 -16.53 -2.74
C GLU A 238 10.23 -16.06 -4.16
N PHE A 239 10.53 -14.76 -4.31
CA PHE A 239 11.09 -14.22 -5.55
C PHE A 239 12.37 -14.92 -5.99
N GLY A 240 13.36 -15.06 -5.10
CA GLY A 240 14.64 -15.72 -5.41
C GLY A 240 14.53 -17.23 -5.67
N LYS A 241 13.46 -17.89 -5.18
CA LYS A 241 13.13 -19.29 -5.51
C LYS A 241 12.44 -19.41 -6.88
N ALA A 242 11.60 -18.43 -7.23
CA ALA A 242 10.86 -18.40 -8.50
C ALA A 242 11.68 -17.87 -9.69
N MET A 243 12.71 -17.07 -9.44
CA MET A 243 13.67 -16.58 -10.43
C MET A 243 15.10 -16.81 -9.90
N PRO A 244 15.68 -18.01 -10.14
CA PRO A 244 17.09 -18.25 -9.89
C PRO A 244 17.97 -17.25 -10.66
N VAL A 245 19.05 -16.80 -10.00
CA VAL A 245 20.02 -15.81 -10.52
C VAL A 245 21.24 -16.50 -11.10
#